data_AF-A0A420TDY3-F1
#
_entry.id   AF-A0A420TDY3-F1
#
_cell.length_a   1.000
_cell.length_b   1.000
_cell.length_c   1.000
_cell.angle_alpha   90.00
_cell.angle_beta   90.00
_cell.angle_gamma   90.00
#
_symmetry.space_group_name_H-M   'P 1'
#
loop_
_entity.id
_entity.type
_entity.pdbx_description
1 polymer ?
#
loop_
_entity_poly.entity_id
_entity_poly.type
_entity_poly.pdbx_seq_one_letter_code
_entity_poly.pdbx_strand_id
1 'polypeptide(L)'
;MNFESLQTFLRPKTQRLARDGVISSEDNGDQIVTLLARRANGMSLWAQLLVEYLLSPNLSIRQRREALKDLNRLQGLDALYQEILRSIEQSTWQAARLNITRAFQFISYAPRPLHVNELEVAITTPLPSAVDEYDKIPSFDKALSQMSGALIELDLERKARFVHVSVLEYLTDESRQEQPLDSVSNLVKERSLAQRPCASCCLAYLLYSIPAEPLGGGPQIFADRDSQKIRYPFLEYSVQYWDFHFSEFLLELPPVLSQECEFSIKLASDFFSAKRNLMVWIEACCVFGEVPRIFSNWPERIDGSHLLSRFPFLCRNRQ
;
A
#
# COMPACT_ATOMS: atom_id res chain seq x y z
N MET A 1 -28.62 -3.64 2.86
CA MET A 1 -29.26 -3.56 1.52
C MET A 1 -30.24 -4.73 1.41
N ASN A 2 -31.49 -4.53 0.95
CA ASN A 2 -32.45 -5.64 0.81
C ASN A 2 -32.23 -6.41 -0.51
N PHE A 3 -32.90 -7.55 -0.67
CA PHE A 3 -32.73 -8.45 -1.82
C PHE A 3 -33.00 -7.76 -3.17
N GLU A 4 -34.09 -7.00 -3.29
CA GLU A 4 -34.46 -6.29 -4.52
C GLU A 4 -33.45 -5.18 -4.87
N SER A 5 -32.92 -4.48 -3.87
CA SER A 5 -31.86 -3.48 -4.06
C SER A 5 -30.57 -4.14 -4.56
N LEU A 6 -30.22 -5.32 -4.04
CA LEU A 6 -29.07 -6.09 -4.53
C LEU A 6 -29.27 -6.52 -5.99
N GLN A 7 -30.45 -7.00 -6.36
CA GLN A 7 -30.74 -7.37 -7.76
C GLN A 7 -30.63 -6.16 -8.69
N THR A 8 -31.16 -5.00 -8.27
CA THR A 8 -31.06 -3.75 -9.02
C THR A 8 -29.60 -3.33 -9.22
N PHE A 9 -28.78 -3.43 -8.18
CA PHE A 9 -27.34 -3.16 -8.24
C PHE A 9 -26.58 -4.15 -9.14
N LEU A 10 -26.90 -5.43 -9.07
CA LEU A 10 -26.19 -6.50 -9.80
C LEU A 10 -26.55 -6.55 -11.29
N ARG A 11 -27.78 -6.23 -11.67
CA ARG A 11 -28.27 -6.32 -13.06
C ARG A 11 -27.36 -5.64 -14.10
N PRO A 12 -26.96 -4.36 -13.97
CA PRO A 12 -26.08 -3.73 -14.96
C PRO A 12 -24.68 -4.37 -14.99
N LYS A 13 -24.19 -4.86 -13.84
CA LYS A 13 -22.90 -5.54 -13.70
C LYS A 13 -22.91 -6.93 -14.36
N THR A 14 -23.99 -7.69 -14.20
CA THR A 14 -24.20 -8.98 -14.86
C THR A 14 -24.34 -8.82 -16.38
N GLN A 15 -24.99 -7.76 -16.87
CA GLN A 15 -25.02 -7.45 -18.30
C GLN A 15 -23.61 -7.22 -18.86
N ARG A 16 -22.73 -6.55 -18.10
CA ARG A 16 -21.32 -6.39 -18.49
C ARG A 16 -20.59 -7.74 -18.53
N LEU A 17 -20.80 -8.62 -17.55
CA LEU A 17 -20.25 -9.99 -17.57
C LEU A 17 -20.71 -10.80 -18.80
N ALA A 18 -21.98 -10.64 -19.21
CA ALA A 18 -22.49 -11.26 -20.43
C ALA A 18 -21.82 -10.71 -21.69
N ARG A 19 -21.64 -9.39 -21.78
CA ARG A 19 -20.91 -8.75 -22.89
C ARG A 19 -19.46 -9.23 -23.00
N ASP A 20 -18.82 -9.49 -21.87
CA ASP A 20 -17.44 -9.99 -21.79
C ASP A 20 -17.35 -11.52 -22.05
N GLY A 21 -18.45 -12.19 -22.41
CA GLY A 21 -18.49 -13.62 -22.73
C GLY A 21 -18.39 -14.57 -21.53
N VAL A 22 -18.47 -14.04 -20.31
CA VAL A 22 -18.43 -14.82 -19.06
C VAL A 22 -19.74 -15.60 -18.89
N ILE A 23 -20.85 -14.92 -19.17
CA ILE A 23 -22.19 -15.50 -19.17
C ILE A 23 -22.50 -15.84 -20.61
N SER A 24 -22.77 -17.11 -20.89
CA SER A 24 -23.10 -17.56 -22.23
C SER A 24 -24.50 -17.11 -22.64
N SER A 25 -24.78 -17.08 -23.94
CA SER A 25 -26.10 -16.75 -24.47
C SER A 25 -27.20 -17.74 -24.03
N GLU A 26 -26.81 -18.93 -23.58
CA GLU A 26 -27.70 -19.96 -23.04
C GLU A 26 -28.00 -19.76 -21.55
N ASP A 27 -27.16 -19.00 -20.84
CA ASP A 27 -27.33 -18.72 -19.42
C ASP A 27 -28.39 -17.63 -19.23
N ASN A 28 -29.36 -17.88 -18.35
CA ASN A 28 -30.36 -16.87 -18.00
C ASN A 28 -29.75 -15.81 -17.06
N GLY A 29 -29.48 -14.62 -17.59
CA GLY A 29 -28.91 -13.51 -16.83
C GLY A 29 -29.70 -13.13 -15.57
N ASP A 30 -31.03 -13.23 -15.59
CA ASP A 30 -31.88 -12.96 -14.41
C ASP A 30 -31.72 -14.02 -13.32
N GLN A 31 -31.50 -15.28 -13.72
CA GLN A 31 -31.20 -16.34 -12.77
C GLN A 31 -29.84 -16.13 -12.11
N ILE A 32 -28.84 -15.66 -12.86
CA ILE A 32 -27.52 -15.31 -12.30
C ILE A 32 -27.64 -14.14 -11.32
N VAL A 33 -28.36 -13.08 -11.68
CA VAL A 33 -28.61 -11.96 -10.76
C VAL A 33 -29.29 -12.46 -9.47
N THR A 34 -30.30 -13.31 -9.60
CA THR A 34 -31.01 -13.91 -8.46
C THR A 34 -30.09 -14.78 -7.60
N LEU A 35 -29.24 -15.59 -8.25
CA LEU A 35 -28.26 -16.44 -7.57
C LEU A 35 -27.26 -15.60 -6.77
N LEU A 36 -26.65 -14.60 -7.40
CA LEU A 36 -25.68 -13.71 -6.77
C LEU A 36 -26.33 -12.92 -5.61
N ALA A 37 -27.54 -12.39 -5.80
CA ALA A 37 -28.26 -11.68 -4.73
C ALA A 37 -28.59 -12.58 -3.54
N ARG A 38 -29.00 -13.84 -3.80
CA ARG A 38 -29.26 -14.83 -2.74
C ARG A 38 -27.98 -15.17 -1.99
N ARG A 39 -26.88 -15.36 -2.70
CA ARG A 39 -25.58 -15.69 -2.10
C ARG A 39 -24.96 -14.55 -1.32
N ALA A 40 -25.14 -13.32 -1.77
CA ALA A 40 -24.75 -12.16 -0.99
C ALA A 40 -25.45 -12.10 0.37
N ASN A 41 -26.66 -12.67 0.50
CA ASN A 41 -27.41 -12.75 1.75
C ASN A 41 -27.45 -11.41 2.53
N GLY A 42 -27.68 -10.31 1.82
CA GLY A 42 -27.70 -8.95 2.38
C GLY A 42 -26.35 -8.25 2.50
N MET A 43 -25.22 -8.94 2.29
CA MET A 43 -23.86 -8.39 2.28
C MET A 43 -23.55 -7.68 0.96
N SER A 44 -23.81 -6.36 0.92
CA SER A 44 -23.54 -5.54 -0.27
C SER A 44 -22.07 -5.51 -0.65
N LEU A 45 -21.16 -5.47 0.33
CA LEU A 45 -19.72 -5.47 0.10
C LEU A 45 -19.28 -6.75 -0.62
N TRP A 46 -19.78 -7.91 -0.19
CA TRP A 46 -19.50 -9.18 -0.85
C TRP A 46 -19.98 -9.19 -2.30
N ALA A 47 -21.20 -8.72 -2.54
CA ALA A 47 -21.76 -8.64 -3.90
C ALA A 47 -20.94 -7.71 -4.81
N GLN A 48 -20.51 -6.56 -4.27
CA GLN A 48 -19.67 -5.60 -4.97
C GLN A 48 -18.32 -6.22 -5.33
N LEU A 49 -17.60 -6.75 -4.34
CA LEU A 49 -16.27 -7.34 -4.53
C LEU A 49 -16.30 -8.55 -5.44
N LEU A 50 -17.30 -9.43 -5.34
CA LEU A 50 -17.42 -10.58 -6.21
C LEU A 50 -17.55 -10.15 -7.67
N VAL A 51 -18.39 -9.14 -7.94
CA VAL A 51 -18.52 -8.62 -9.29
C VAL A 51 -17.22 -8.01 -9.80
N GLU A 52 -16.56 -7.17 -8.98
CA GLU A 52 -15.29 -6.56 -9.40
C GLU A 52 -14.21 -7.62 -9.64
N TYR A 53 -14.14 -8.65 -8.79
CA TYR A 53 -13.30 -9.82 -8.99
C TYR A 53 -13.62 -10.52 -10.33
N LEU A 54 -14.89 -10.80 -10.63
CA LEU A 54 -15.29 -11.44 -11.89
C LEU A 54 -15.06 -10.55 -13.13
N LEU A 55 -15.07 -9.23 -12.97
CA LEU A 55 -14.75 -8.27 -14.04
C LEU A 55 -13.25 -8.00 -14.17
N SER A 56 -12.43 -8.52 -13.25
CA SER A 56 -11.00 -8.26 -13.21
C SER A 56 -10.31 -8.71 -14.51
N PRO A 57 -9.45 -7.87 -15.12
CA PRO A 57 -8.70 -8.25 -16.31
C PRO A 57 -7.71 -9.40 -16.05
N ASN A 58 -7.43 -9.70 -14.78
CA ASN A 58 -6.52 -10.76 -14.36
C ASN A 58 -7.11 -12.18 -14.46
N LEU A 59 -8.42 -12.30 -14.72
CA LEU A 59 -9.11 -13.58 -14.88
C LEU A 59 -9.46 -13.85 -16.34
N SER A 60 -9.08 -15.03 -16.82
CA SER A 60 -9.57 -15.58 -18.08
C SER A 60 -11.07 -15.86 -18.02
N ILE A 61 -11.74 -15.89 -19.18
CA ILE A 61 -13.16 -16.26 -19.30
C ILE A 61 -13.43 -17.60 -18.59
N ARG A 62 -12.51 -18.57 -18.72
CA ARG A 62 -12.60 -19.87 -18.06
C ARG A 62 -12.62 -19.74 -16.53
N GLN A 63 -11.67 -19.03 -15.94
CA GLN A 63 -11.60 -18.81 -14.48
C GLN A 63 -12.85 -18.10 -13.95
N ARG A 64 -13.35 -17.09 -14.68
CA ARG A 64 -14.59 -16.39 -14.33
C ARG A 64 -15.80 -17.33 -14.34
N ARG A 65 -15.90 -18.22 -15.33
CA ARG A 65 -16.97 -19.23 -15.41
C ARG A 65 -16.85 -20.28 -14.31
N GLU A 66 -15.65 -20.74 -14.00
CA GLU A 66 -15.40 -21.67 -12.88
C GLU A 66 -15.77 -21.02 -11.54
N ALA A 67 -15.46 -19.74 -11.33
CA ALA A 67 -15.91 -18.97 -10.17
C ALA A 67 -17.43 -18.87 -10.03
N LEU A 68 -18.15 -18.64 -11.13
CA LEU A 68 -19.61 -18.60 -11.12
C LEU A 68 -20.25 -19.97 -10.88
N LYS A 69 -19.61 -21.06 -11.33
CA LYS A 69 -20.10 -22.43 -11.13
C LYS A 69 -19.94 -22.90 -9.69
N ASP A 70 -18.87 -22.49 -9.02
CA ASP A 70 -18.60 -22.84 -7.63
C ASP A 70 -18.51 -21.59 -6.76
N LEU A 71 -19.66 -20.96 -6.52
CA LEU A 71 -19.75 -19.81 -5.61
C LEU A 71 -19.57 -20.18 -4.13
N ASN A 72 -19.70 -21.47 -3.77
CA ASN A 72 -19.55 -21.90 -2.39
C ASN A 72 -18.12 -21.67 -1.88
N ARG A 73 -17.11 -21.84 -2.76
CA ARG A 73 -15.71 -21.54 -2.42
C ARG A 73 -15.44 -20.05 -2.15
N LEU A 74 -16.36 -19.17 -2.54
CA LEU A 74 -16.26 -17.71 -2.36
C LEU A 74 -17.23 -17.20 -1.29
N GLN A 75 -17.77 -18.08 -0.45
CA GLN A 75 -18.73 -17.69 0.58
C GLN A 75 -18.04 -16.88 1.70
N GLY A 76 -18.62 -15.73 2.02
CA GLY A 76 -18.07 -14.82 3.03
C GLY A 76 -16.96 -13.92 2.47
N LEU A 77 -16.58 -12.92 3.26
CA LEU A 77 -15.56 -11.94 2.85
C LEU A 77 -14.17 -12.54 2.81
N ASP A 78 -13.82 -13.37 3.79
CA ASP A 78 -12.48 -13.97 3.91
C ASP A 78 -12.09 -14.80 2.68
N ALA A 79 -12.97 -15.71 2.26
CA ALA A 79 -12.71 -16.54 1.10
C ALA A 79 -12.61 -15.71 -0.19
N LEU A 80 -13.39 -14.62 -0.28
CA LEU A 80 -13.35 -13.69 -1.40
C LEU A 80 -12.06 -12.84 -1.38
N TYR A 81 -11.62 -12.35 -0.22
CA TYR A 81 -10.36 -11.64 -0.06
C TYR A 81 -9.18 -12.53 -0.44
N GLN A 82 -9.15 -13.77 0.05
CA GLN A 82 -8.12 -14.74 -0.29
C GLN A 82 -8.03 -14.95 -1.81
N GLU A 83 -9.18 -15.09 -2.48
CA GLU A 83 -9.22 -15.31 -3.91
C GLU A 83 -8.78 -14.07 -4.72
N ILE A 84 -9.14 -12.87 -4.27
CA ILE A 84 -8.69 -11.61 -4.88
C ILE A 84 -7.18 -11.49 -4.76
N LEU A 85 -6.62 -11.69 -3.56
CA LEU A 85 -5.18 -11.62 -3.30
C LEU A 85 -4.42 -12.70 -4.11
N ARG A 86 -4.95 -13.92 -4.18
CA ARG A 86 -4.39 -15.00 -5.01
C ARG A 86 -4.39 -14.64 -6.49
N SER A 87 -5.44 -13.99 -7.00
CA SER A 87 -5.49 -13.52 -8.39
C SER A 87 -4.44 -12.43 -8.67
N ILE A 88 -4.19 -11.54 -7.70
CA ILE A 88 -3.13 -10.53 -7.81
C ILE A 88 -1.76 -11.22 -7.88
N GLU A 89 -1.52 -12.21 -7.04
CA GLU A 89 -0.24 -12.94 -6.99
C GLU A 89 0.10 -13.72 -8.26
N GLN A 90 -0.91 -14.32 -8.90
CA GLN A 90 -0.74 -15.21 -10.04
C GLN A 90 -0.71 -14.49 -11.40
N SER A 91 -1.44 -13.39 -11.53
CA SER A 91 -1.68 -12.75 -12.84
C SER A 91 -0.92 -11.44 -13.04
N THR A 92 -0.21 -10.96 -12.01
CA THR A 92 0.43 -9.63 -12.02
C THR A 92 1.95 -9.76 -12.17
N TRP A 93 2.54 -8.92 -13.02
CA TRP A 93 3.99 -8.79 -13.13
C TRP A 93 4.62 -8.43 -11.78
N GLN A 94 5.84 -8.93 -11.53
CA GLN A 94 6.54 -8.78 -10.24
C GLN A 94 6.58 -7.32 -9.73
N ALA A 95 6.85 -6.35 -10.62
CA ALA A 95 6.90 -4.94 -10.26
C ALA A 95 5.53 -4.39 -9.82
N ALA A 96 4.47 -4.70 -10.58
CA ALA A 96 3.11 -4.28 -10.20
C ALA A 96 2.64 -4.98 -8.91
N ARG A 97 3.05 -6.24 -8.68
CA ARG A 97 2.81 -6.95 -7.43
C ARG A 97 3.52 -6.28 -6.25
N LEU A 98 4.76 -5.84 -6.43
CA LEU A 98 5.49 -5.08 -5.41
C LEU A 98 4.78 -3.74 -5.09
N ASN A 99 4.32 -3.02 -6.12
CA ASN A 99 3.62 -1.75 -5.93
C ASN A 99 2.32 -1.93 -5.12
N ILE A 100 1.52 -2.96 -5.40
CA ILE A 100 0.30 -3.21 -4.63
C ILE A 100 0.59 -3.71 -3.21
N THR A 101 1.62 -4.54 -3.00
CA THR A 101 2.06 -4.91 -1.65
C THR A 101 2.43 -3.67 -0.84
N ARG A 102 3.24 -2.77 -1.43
CA ARG A 102 3.59 -1.50 -0.78
C ARG A 102 2.36 -0.64 -0.48
N ALA A 103 1.39 -0.58 -1.40
CA ALA A 103 0.14 0.14 -1.17
C ALA A 103 -0.62 -0.41 0.04
N PHE A 104 -0.76 -1.74 0.16
CA PHE A 104 -1.38 -2.36 1.33
C PHE A 104 -0.60 -2.10 2.61
N GLN A 105 0.73 -2.13 2.57
CA GLN A 105 1.58 -1.83 3.73
C GLN A 105 1.40 -0.39 4.21
N PHE A 106 1.44 0.58 3.30
CA PHE A 106 1.19 1.99 3.62
C PHE A 106 -0.22 2.19 4.18
N ILE A 107 -1.26 1.66 3.52
CA ILE A 107 -2.64 1.85 3.98
C ILE A 107 -2.88 1.16 5.34
N SER A 108 -2.17 0.08 5.64
CA SER A 108 -2.34 -0.66 6.90
C SER A 108 -1.62 -0.01 8.09
N TYR A 109 -0.45 0.58 7.86
CA TYR A 109 0.45 1.00 8.95
C TYR A 109 0.90 2.45 8.91
N ALA A 110 0.46 3.25 7.94
CA ALA A 110 0.72 4.68 7.92
C ALA A 110 0.07 5.39 9.13
N PRO A 111 0.79 6.30 9.82
CA PRO A 111 0.22 7.11 10.91
C PRO A 111 -0.96 7.98 10.47
N ARG A 112 -1.03 8.32 9.18
CA ARG A 112 -2.16 9.00 8.55
C ARG A 112 -2.43 8.42 7.15
N PRO A 113 -3.67 8.49 6.64
CA PRO A 113 -3.95 8.15 5.26
C PRO A 113 -3.12 9.01 4.29
N LEU A 114 -2.58 8.39 3.25
CA LEU A 114 -1.84 9.06 2.19
C LEU A 114 -2.80 9.59 1.13
N HIS A 115 -2.55 10.81 0.66
CA HIS A 115 -3.18 11.31 -0.56
C HIS A 115 -2.69 10.50 -1.76
N VAL A 116 -3.51 10.33 -2.80
CA VAL A 116 -3.19 9.49 -3.96
C VAL A 116 -1.86 9.85 -4.64
N ASN A 117 -1.52 11.14 -4.72
CA ASN A 117 -0.22 11.59 -5.26
C ASN A 117 0.96 11.21 -4.37
N GLU A 118 0.77 11.19 -3.04
CA GLU A 118 1.79 10.70 -2.09
C GLU A 118 1.99 9.19 -2.27
N LEU A 119 0.88 8.46 -2.33
CA LEU A 119 0.90 7.02 -2.45
C LEU A 119 1.53 6.55 -3.77
N GLU A 120 1.24 7.23 -4.89
CA GLU A 120 1.85 6.90 -6.19
C GLU A 120 3.36 6.90 -6.08
N VAL A 121 3.94 8.03 -5.63
CA VAL A 121 5.38 8.20 -5.45
C VAL A 121 5.92 7.16 -4.45
N ALA A 122 5.22 6.96 -3.33
CA ALA A 122 5.65 6.03 -2.28
C ALA A 122 5.80 4.59 -2.78
N ILE A 123 4.87 4.11 -3.62
CA ILE A 123 4.90 2.73 -4.11
C ILE A 123 5.80 2.56 -5.33
N THR A 124 5.91 3.58 -6.19
CA THR A 124 6.75 3.53 -7.41
C THR A 124 8.21 3.84 -7.14
N THR A 125 8.58 4.37 -5.96
CA THR A 125 9.97 4.67 -5.59
C THR A 125 10.88 3.45 -5.82
N PRO A 126 11.80 3.52 -6.80
CA PRO A 126 12.79 2.48 -7.01
C PRO A 126 13.82 2.52 -5.89
N LEU A 127 14.23 1.36 -5.38
CA LEU A 127 15.25 1.28 -4.32
C LEU A 127 16.54 0.73 -4.93
N PRO A 128 17.70 1.42 -4.85
CA PRO A 128 18.01 2.72 -4.23
C PRO A 128 18.13 3.87 -5.26
N SER A 129 17.06 4.26 -5.95
CA SER A 129 17.12 5.31 -6.99
C SER A 129 16.07 6.39 -6.77
N ALA A 130 16.21 7.50 -7.49
CA ALA A 130 15.18 8.53 -7.59
C ALA A 130 14.00 8.00 -8.41
N VAL A 131 12.79 8.48 -8.09
CA VAL A 131 11.61 8.27 -8.93
C VAL A 131 11.81 9.02 -10.25
N ASP A 132 11.63 8.33 -11.37
CA ASP A 132 11.63 8.93 -12.69
C ASP A 132 10.21 9.04 -13.30
N GLU A 133 10.10 9.72 -14.45
CA GLU A 133 8.82 9.87 -15.15
C GLU A 133 8.29 8.56 -15.76
N TYR A 134 9.16 7.57 -15.97
CA TYR A 134 8.82 6.23 -16.50
C TYR A 134 8.34 5.26 -15.41
N ASP A 135 8.63 5.57 -14.14
CA ASP A 135 8.11 4.83 -12.97
C ASP A 135 6.64 5.14 -12.67
N LYS A 136 6.09 6.23 -13.23
CA LYS A 136 4.69 6.65 -12.99
C LYS A 136 3.69 5.65 -13.55
N ILE A 137 2.58 5.48 -12.83
CA ILE A 137 1.52 4.54 -13.24
C ILE A 137 0.44 5.33 -14.00
N PRO A 138 0.21 5.05 -15.30
CA PRO A 138 -0.79 5.79 -16.07
C PRO A 138 -2.17 5.72 -15.42
N SER A 139 -2.81 6.88 -15.26
CA SER A 139 -4.13 6.99 -14.61
C SER A 139 -4.18 6.32 -13.23
N PHE A 140 -3.20 6.61 -12.38
CA PHE A 140 -2.99 5.94 -11.09
C PHE A 140 -4.26 5.80 -10.25
N ASP A 141 -5.10 6.83 -10.16
CA ASP A 141 -6.39 6.76 -9.44
C ASP A 141 -7.25 5.54 -9.83
N LYS A 142 -7.36 5.28 -11.13
CA LYS A 142 -8.15 4.17 -11.68
C LYS A 142 -7.37 2.86 -11.57
N ALA A 143 -6.07 2.92 -11.83
CA ALA A 143 -5.18 1.77 -11.75
C ALA A 143 -5.14 1.21 -10.33
N LEU A 144 -5.11 2.06 -9.29
CA LEU A 144 -5.01 1.64 -7.88
C LEU A 144 -6.16 0.73 -7.47
N SER A 145 -7.39 1.09 -7.84
CA SER A 145 -8.56 0.24 -7.57
C SER A 145 -8.49 -1.08 -8.36
N GLN A 146 -8.03 -1.05 -9.61
CA GLN A 146 -7.92 -2.26 -10.44
C GLN A 146 -6.82 -3.21 -9.97
N MET A 147 -5.62 -2.67 -9.70
CA MET A 147 -4.45 -3.43 -9.23
C MET A 147 -4.69 -4.07 -7.87
N SER A 148 -5.50 -3.44 -7.02
CA SER A 148 -5.88 -3.96 -5.71
C SER A 148 -7.04 -4.96 -5.76
N GLY A 149 -7.62 -5.24 -6.94
CA GLY A 149 -8.81 -6.08 -7.04
C GLY A 149 -10.04 -5.47 -6.37
N ALA A 150 -10.18 -4.14 -6.44
CA ALA A 150 -11.19 -3.33 -5.77
C ALA A 150 -11.16 -3.34 -4.24
N LEU A 151 -10.01 -3.70 -3.64
CA LEU A 151 -9.82 -3.64 -2.19
C LEU A 151 -9.42 -2.24 -1.70
N ILE A 152 -8.87 -1.40 -2.57
CA ILE A 152 -8.53 0.00 -2.29
C ILE A 152 -9.49 0.93 -3.04
N GLU A 153 -9.92 1.98 -2.34
CA GLU A 153 -10.66 3.11 -2.90
C GLU A 153 -10.02 4.45 -2.49
N LEU A 154 -10.46 5.52 -3.17
CA LEU A 154 -10.14 6.89 -2.81
C LEU A 154 -11.36 7.53 -2.14
N ASP A 155 -11.12 8.25 -1.05
CA ASP A 155 -12.16 9.04 -0.41
C ASP A 155 -12.44 10.37 -1.13
N LEU A 156 -13.32 11.21 -0.55
CA LEU A 156 -13.68 12.52 -1.10
C LEU A 156 -12.49 13.49 -1.17
N GLU A 157 -11.49 13.31 -0.31
CA GLU A 157 -10.24 14.08 -0.29
C GLU A 157 -9.13 13.39 -1.10
N ARG A 158 -9.47 12.34 -1.85
CA ARG A 158 -8.54 11.53 -2.66
C ARG A 158 -7.44 10.86 -1.84
N LYS A 159 -7.73 10.53 -0.58
CA LYS A 159 -6.86 9.70 0.26
C LYS A 159 -7.18 8.22 0.03
N ALA A 160 -6.13 7.42 -0.10
CA ALA A 160 -6.26 5.99 -0.30
C ALA A 160 -6.63 5.29 1.01
N ARG A 161 -7.63 4.42 0.94
CA ARG A 161 -8.06 3.58 2.05
C ARG A 161 -8.57 2.24 1.56
N PHE A 162 -8.67 1.27 2.46
CA PHE A 162 -9.40 0.06 2.14
C PHE A 162 -10.88 0.37 1.93
N VAL A 163 -11.51 -0.35 0.99
CA VAL A 163 -12.96 -0.26 0.71
C VAL A 163 -13.81 -0.55 1.95
N HIS A 164 -13.26 -1.30 2.92
CA HIS A 164 -13.90 -1.57 4.20
C HIS A 164 -12.86 -1.96 5.26
N VAL A 165 -13.16 -1.71 6.54
CA VAL A 165 -12.28 -2.04 7.67
C VAL A 165 -11.94 -3.54 7.76
N SER A 166 -12.87 -4.41 7.35
CA SER A 166 -12.65 -5.86 7.35
C SER A 166 -11.53 -6.32 6.42
N VAL A 167 -11.09 -5.50 5.46
CA VAL A 167 -9.90 -5.80 4.65
C VAL A 167 -8.64 -5.67 5.50
N LEU A 168 -8.56 -4.61 6.31
CA LEU A 168 -7.44 -4.42 7.25
C LEU A 168 -7.42 -5.53 8.30
N GLU A 169 -8.58 -5.84 8.89
CA GLU A 169 -8.72 -6.95 9.84
C GLU A 169 -8.25 -8.27 9.20
N TYR A 170 -8.69 -8.56 7.97
CA TYR A 170 -8.25 -9.74 7.24
C TYR A 170 -6.74 -9.79 7.03
N LEU A 171 -6.13 -8.68 6.62
CA LEU A 171 -4.70 -8.61 6.29
C LEU A 171 -3.79 -8.66 7.53
N THR A 172 -4.29 -8.28 8.70
CA THR A 172 -3.52 -8.17 9.96
C THR A 172 -3.87 -9.24 10.99
N ASP A 173 -4.82 -10.13 10.68
CA ASP A 173 -5.22 -11.22 11.57
C ASP A 173 -4.10 -12.27 11.76
N GLU A 174 -3.45 -12.21 12.92
CA GLU A 174 -2.38 -13.12 13.34
C GLU A 174 -2.82 -14.59 13.40
N SER A 175 -4.10 -14.85 13.66
CA SER A 175 -4.64 -16.21 13.84
C SER A 175 -4.75 -17.02 12.53
N ARG A 176 -4.61 -16.35 11.38
CA ARG A 176 -4.68 -16.99 10.06
C ARG A 176 -3.47 -17.87 9.77
N GLN A 177 -3.72 -19.01 9.12
CA GLN A 177 -2.67 -19.89 8.62
C GLN A 177 -1.70 -19.13 7.72
N GLU A 178 -0.41 -19.37 7.95
CA GLU A 178 0.66 -18.80 7.14
C GLU A 178 0.49 -19.20 5.68
N GLN A 179 0.46 -18.19 4.81
CA GLN A 179 0.57 -18.38 3.36
C GLN A 179 2.06 -18.56 2.98
N PRO A 180 2.44 -18.74 1.71
CA PRO A 180 3.84 -18.66 1.32
C PRO A 180 4.49 -17.34 1.77
N LEU A 181 5.76 -17.37 2.18
CA LEU A 181 6.45 -16.22 2.79
C LEU A 181 6.37 -14.94 1.93
N ASP A 182 6.43 -15.09 0.61
CA ASP A 182 6.39 -13.97 -0.35
C ASP A 182 4.97 -13.54 -0.77
N SER A 183 3.93 -14.09 -0.14
CA SER A 183 2.54 -13.72 -0.42
C SER A 183 2.27 -12.28 0.02
N VAL A 184 1.39 -11.60 -0.71
CA VAL A 184 1.00 -10.22 -0.42
C VAL A 184 0.41 -10.12 0.98
N SER A 185 -0.40 -11.11 1.38
CA SER A 185 -1.03 -11.15 2.70
C SER A 185 -0.01 -11.27 3.83
N ASN A 186 1.00 -12.14 3.71
CA ASN A 186 2.00 -12.31 4.78
C ASN A 186 2.89 -11.07 4.93
N LEU A 187 3.26 -10.43 3.82
CA LEU A 187 4.08 -9.21 3.83
C LEU A 187 3.37 -7.99 4.44
N VAL A 188 2.04 -8.04 4.52
CA VAL A 188 1.22 -7.04 5.23
C VAL A 188 0.95 -7.50 6.67
N LYS A 189 0.73 -8.79 6.90
CA LYS A 189 0.44 -9.36 8.21
C LYS A 189 1.55 -9.08 9.22
N GLU A 190 2.80 -9.28 8.84
CA GLU A 190 3.93 -9.01 9.73
C GLU A 190 4.24 -7.50 9.75
N ARG A 191 3.99 -6.88 10.89
CA ARG A 191 4.14 -5.43 11.09
C ARG A 191 5.56 -4.97 10.81
N SER A 192 6.57 -5.62 11.37
CA SER A 192 7.99 -5.35 11.10
C SER A 192 8.30 -5.28 9.59
N LEU A 193 7.84 -6.28 8.83
CA LEU A 193 8.09 -6.44 7.40
C LEU A 193 7.30 -5.43 6.57
N ALA A 194 6.15 -4.98 7.05
CA ALA A 194 5.36 -3.94 6.42
C ALA A 194 5.92 -2.54 6.66
N GLN A 195 6.47 -2.28 7.86
CA GLN A 195 7.06 -0.98 8.21
C GLN A 195 8.39 -0.73 7.47
N ARG A 196 9.16 -1.79 7.25
CA ARG A 196 10.45 -1.75 6.53
C ARG A 196 10.39 -1.06 5.15
N PRO A 197 9.54 -1.49 4.19
CA PRO A 197 9.43 -0.83 2.89
C PRO A 197 8.88 0.59 3.01
N CYS A 198 7.98 0.89 3.95
CA CYS A 198 7.53 2.26 4.19
C CYS A 198 8.70 3.17 4.59
N ALA A 199 9.54 2.72 5.53
CA ALA A 199 10.75 3.43 5.93
C ALA A 199 11.73 3.62 4.77
N SER A 200 12.00 2.53 4.02
CA SER A 200 12.92 2.55 2.88
C SER A 200 12.46 3.48 1.77
N CYS A 201 11.16 3.52 1.44
CA CYS A 201 10.64 4.45 0.45
C CYS A 201 10.80 5.91 0.91
N CYS A 202 10.49 6.22 2.17
CA CYS A 202 10.68 7.59 2.70
C CYS A 202 12.17 8.01 2.66
N LEU A 203 13.07 7.14 3.14
CA LEU A 203 14.51 7.40 3.16
C LEU A 203 15.09 7.53 1.76
N ALA A 204 14.74 6.64 0.83
CA ALA A 204 15.17 6.71 -0.55
C ALA A 204 14.65 7.97 -1.25
N TYR A 205 13.41 8.37 -0.96
CA TYR A 205 12.86 9.61 -1.48
C TYR A 205 13.69 10.82 -1.03
N LEU A 206 13.97 10.94 0.28
CA LEU A 206 14.80 12.01 0.85
C LEU A 206 16.25 12.00 0.36
N LEU A 207 16.80 10.82 0.06
CA LEU A 207 18.17 10.66 -0.41
C LEU A 207 18.34 10.98 -1.89
N TYR A 208 17.42 10.50 -2.73
CA TYR A 208 17.64 10.43 -4.17
C TYR A 208 16.67 11.29 -4.97
N SER A 209 15.44 11.51 -4.49
CA SER A 209 14.42 12.27 -5.23
C SER A 209 14.40 13.76 -4.87
N ILE A 210 14.95 14.10 -3.70
CA ILE A 210 15.08 15.50 -3.25
C ILE A 210 16.48 16.01 -3.58
N PRO A 211 16.61 17.14 -4.29
CA PRO A 211 17.91 17.68 -4.62
C PRO A 211 18.62 18.14 -3.34
N ALA A 212 19.93 17.94 -3.30
CA ALA A 212 20.77 18.29 -2.16
C ALA A 212 21.12 19.79 -2.11
N GLU A 213 20.10 20.64 -2.28
CA GLU A 213 20.16 22.10 -2.37
C GLU A 213 18.89 22.73 -1.74
N PRO A 214 18.89 24.04 -1.41
CA PRO A 214 17.75 24.67 -0.76
C PRO A 214 16.44 24.53 -1.54
N LEU A 215 15.34 24.17 -0.87
CA LEU A 215 14.03 23.93 -1.51
C LEU A 215 13.46 25.18 -2.18
N GLY A 216 13.80 26.36 -1.67
CA GLY A 216 13.42 27.64 -2.25
C GLY A 216 14.19 28.01 -3.52
N GLY A 217 15.18 27.20 -3.94
CA GLY A 217 16.04 27.48 -5.10
C GLY A 217 17.18 28.45 -4.82
N GLY A 218 17.39 28.84 -3.55
CA GLY A 218 18.55 29.64 -3.14
C GLY A 218 18.60 29.92 -1.63
N PRO A 219 19.75 30.39 -1.10
CA PRO A 219 19.99 30.51 0.35
C PRO A 219 19.10 31.51 1.10
N GLN A 220 18.34 32.34 0.39
CA GLN A 220 17.52 33.43 0.94
C GLN A 220 16.08 33.42 0.40
N ILE A 221 15.70 32.37 -0.33
CA ILE A 221 14.35 32.22 -0.84
C ILE A 221 13.66 31.20 0.05
N PHE A 222 12.59 31.61 0.72
CA PHE A 222 11.79 30.69 1.51
C PHE A 222 10.99 29.79 0.58
N ALA A 223 11.10 28.48 0.79
CA ALA A 223 10.25 27.52 0.10
C ALA A 223 8.80 27.68 0.55
N ASP A 224 7.91 27.86 -0.42
CA ASP A 224 6.47 27.88 -0.20
C ASP A 224 5.93 26.46 -0.06
N ARG A 225 5.12 26.22 0.98
CA ARG A 225 4.61 24.90 1.34
C ARG A 225 3.81 24.25 0.21
N ASP A 226 2.86 24.97 -0.38
CA ASP A 226 1.96 24.42 -1.39
C ASP A 226 2.70 24.13 -2.70
N SER A 227 3.65 25.00 -3.06
CA SER A 227 4.55 24.79 -4.20
C SER A 227 5.41 23.53 -4.01
N GLN A 228 5.96 23.30 -2.81
CA GLN A 228 6.72 22.09 -2.54
C GLN A 228 5.83 20.82 -2.52
N LYS A 229 4.57 20.89 -2.09
CA LYS A 229 3.64 19.74 -2.20
C LYS A 229 3.35 19.35 -3.64
N ILE A 230 3.30 20.32 -4.55
CA ILE A 230 3.11 20.03 -5.98
C ILE A 230 4.39 19.45 -6.57
N ARG A 231 5.55 20.04 -6.25
CA ARG A 231 6.85 19.63 -6.80
C ARG A 231 7.35 18.30 -6.24
N TYR A 232 7.12 18.06 -4.96
CA TYR A 232 7.58 16.90 -4.21
C TYR A 232 6.42 16.30 -3.39
N PRO A 233 5.47 15.60 -4.04
CA PRO A 233 4.23 15.17 -3.39
C PRO A 233 4.43 14.36 -2.12
N PHE A 234 5.47 13.52 -2.06
CA PHE A 234 5.72 12.62 -0.94
C PHE A 234 6.65 13.22 0.14
N LEU A 235 7.10 14.47 -0.01
CA LEU A 235 8.08 15.07 0.88
C LEU A 235 7.53 15.29 2.30
N GLU A 236 6.34 15.87 2.42
CA GLU A 236 5.72 16.13 3.73
C GLU A 236 5.55 14.84 4.52
N TYR A 237 5.02 13.78 3.89
CA TYR A 237 4.89 12.47 4.52
C TYR A 237 6.26 11.89 4.93
N SER A 238 7.22 11.90 4.01
CA SER A 238 8.55 11.34 4.25
C SER A 238 9.24 12.02 5.42
N VAL A 239 9.20 13.36 5.47
CA VAL A 239 9.77 14.17 6.55
C VAL A 239 9.15 13.85 7.90
N GLN A 240 7.82 13.67 7.94
CA GLN A 240 7.05 13.42 9.15
C GLN A 240 7.22 12.01 9.73
N TYR A 241 7.36 10.98 8.88
CA TYR A 241 7.14 9.59 9.31
C TYR A 241 8.23 8.60 8.95
N TRP A 242 9.32 9.00 8.28
CA TRP A 242 10.41 8.07 7.98
C TRP A 242 10.98 7.43 9.28
N ASP A 243 11.12 8.20 10.35
CA ASP A 243 11.70 7.77 11.62
C ASP A 243 10.74 6.86 12.40
N PHE A 244 9.43 7.16 12.34
CA PHE A 244 8.37 6.30 12.86
C PHE A 244 8.42 4.91 12.21
N HIS A 245 8.35 4.85 10.87
CA HIS A 245 8.37 3.59 10.14
C HIS A 245 9.67 2.82 10.42
N PHE A 246 10.80 3.52 10.43
CA PHE A 246 12.09 2.89 10.68
C PHE A 246 12.19 2.36 12.12
N SER A 247 11.67 3.09 13.11
CA SER A 247 11.66 2.64 14.51
C SER A 247 10.78 1.41 14.70
N GLU A 248 9.59 1.37 14.09
CA GLU A 248 8.69 0.21 14.17
C GLU A 248 9.26 -1.01 13.43
N PHE A 249 9.99 -0.80 12.33
CA PHE A 249 10.77 -1.87 11.69
C PHE A 249 11.87 -2.42 12.62
N LEU A 250 12.58 -1.55 13.35
CA LEU A 250 13.66 -1.95 14.24
C LEU A 250 13.18 -2.71 15.49
N LEU A 251 11.95 -2.47 15.94
CA LEU A 251 11.35 -3.08 17.13
C LEU A 251 11.23 -4.60 17.04
N GLU A 252 10.94 -5.11 15.85
CA GLU A 252 10.63 -6.52 15.60
C GLU A 252 11.68 -7.15 14.66
N LEU A 253 12.93 -6.67 14.72
CA LEU A 253 13.99 -7.21 13.88
C LEU A 253 14.24 -8.69 14.17
N PRO A 254 14.30 -9.55 13.14
CA PRO A 254 14.67 -10.94 13.32
C PRO A 254 16.13 -11.05 13.82
N PRO A 255 16.46 -12.13 14.55
CA PRO A 255 17.82 -12.36 15.02
C PRO A 255 18.83 -12.43 13.86
N VAL A 256 18.43 -13.03 12.74
CA VAL A 256 19.19 -13.07 11.49
C VAL A 256 18.56 -12.09 10.50
N LEU A 257 19.35 -11.13 10.01
CA LEU A 257 18.86 -10.13 9.07
C LEU A 257 18.84 -10.70 7.66
N SER A 258 17.75 -10.43 6.93
CA SER A 258 17.72 -10.64 5.49
C SER A 258 18.48 -9.53 4.76
N GLN A 259 18.82 -9.76 3.49
CA GLN A 259 19.47 -8.75 2.65
C GLN A 259 18.64 -7.47 2.53
N GLU A 260 17.32 -7.59 2.50
CA GLU A 260 16.40 -6.44 2.42
C GLU A 260 16.37 -5.65 3.73
N CYS A 261 16.54 -6.31 4.88
CA CYS A 261 16.68 -5.66 6.18
C CYS A 261 17.99 -4.87 6.23
N GLU A 262 19.10 -5.51 5.87
CA GLU A 262 20.43 -4.87 5.81
C GLU A 262 20.44 -3.67 4.87
N PHE A 263 19.80 -3.78 3.71
CA PHE A 263 19.64 -2.69 2.76
C PHE A 263 18.86 -1.50 3.36
N SER A 264 17.76 -1.78 4.07
CA SER A 264 16.93 -0.72 4.69
C SER A 264 17.70 0.02 5.79
N ILE A 265 18.51 -0.72 6.57
CA ILE A 265 19.42 -0.15 7.56
C ILE A 265 20.52 0.70 6.90
N LYS A 266 21.06 0.22 5.77
CA LYS A 266 22.07 0.92 5.00
C LYS A 266 21.54 2.26 4.45
N LEU A 267 20.30 2.29 3.95
CA LEU A 267 19.65 3.55 3.53
C LEU A 267 19.59 4.58 4.67
N ALA A 268 19.21 4.17 5.87
CA ALA A 268 19.21 5.08 7.02
C ALA A 268 20.62 5.60 7.35
N SER A 269 21.62 4.71 7.34
CA SER A 269 23.03 5.08 7.53
C SER A 269 23.54 6.07 6.47
N ASP A 270 23.17 5.87 5.21
CA ASP A 270 23.52 6.75 4.10
C ASP A 270 22.85 8.12 4.24
N PHE A 271 21.57 8.15 4.63
CA PHE A 271 20.85 9.38 4.92
C PHE A 271 21.54 10.20 6.02
N PHE A 272 21.94 9.57 7.12
CA PHE A 272 22.68 10.25 8.19
C PHE A 272 24.08 10.71 7.77
N SER A 273 24.69 10.06 6.78
CA SER A 273 26.01 10.43 6.27
C SER A 273 25.92 11.56 5.23
N ALA A 274 24.77 11.73 4.59
CA ALA A 274 24.53 12.72 3.55
C ALA A 274 24.20 14.11 4.14
N LYS A 275 25.23 14.83 4.59
CA LYS A 275 25.09 16.15 5.24
C LYS A 275 24.18 17.14 4.50
N ARG A 276 24.24 17.18 3.17
CA ARG A 276 23.41 18.10 2.38
C ARG A 276 21.94 17.68 2.40
N ASN A 277 21.64 16.39 2.21
CA ASN A 277 20.28 15.86 2.32
C ASN A 277 19.71 16.07 3.73
N LEU A 278 20.51 15.93 4.79
CA LEU A 278 20.07 16.25 6.15
C LEU A 278 19.70 17.72 6.31
N MET A 279 20.48 18.65 5.75
CA MET A 279 20.15 20.08 5.78
C MET A 279 18.84 20.37 5.04
N VAL A 280 18.64 19.74 3.88
CA VAL A 280 17.39 19.88 3.11
C VAL A 280 16.21 19.25 3.84
N TRP A 281 16.41 18.13 4.54
CA TRP A 281 15.38 17.54 5.40
C TRP A 281 15.00 18.48 6.56
N ILE A 282 15.98 19.12 7.21
CA ILE A 282 15.70 20.12 8.26
C ILE A 282 14.93 21.32 7.68
N GLU A 283 15.32 21.82 6.50
CA GLU A 283 14.57 22.87 5.80
C GLU A 283 13.13 22.41 5.50
N ALA A 284 12.95 21.18 4.99
CA ALA A 284 11.64 20.61 4.72
C ALA A 284 10.79 20.53 5.99
N CYS A 285 11.36 20.10 7.12
CA CYS A 285 10.67 20.15 8.42
C CYS A 285 10.13 21.56 8.70
N CYS A 286 10.97 22.60 8.57
CA CYS A 286 10.56 23.99 8.76
C CYS A 286 9.43 24.41 7.80
N VAL A 287 9.51 24.04 6.52
CA VAL A 287 8.49 24.36 5.50
C VAL A 287 7.14 23.73 5.84
N PHE A 288 7.13 22.51 6.38
CA PHE A 288 5.90 21.81 6.76
C PHE A 288 5.46 22.06 8.21
N GLY A 289 6.17 22.89 8.96
CA GLY A 289 5.85 23.19 10.36
C GLY A 289 6.17 22.04 11.32
N GLU A 290 7.05 21.14 10.93
CA GLU A 290 7.48 19.98 11.70
C GLU A 290 8.75 20.27 12.49
N VAL A 291 8.90 19.60 13.64
CA VAL A 291 10.15 19.62 14.40
C VAL A 291 11.03 18.49 13.88
N PRO A 292 12.26 18.75 13.39
CA PRO A 292 13.19 17.69 13.01
C PRO A 292 13.43 16.77 14.20
N ARG A 293 12.90 15.56 14.13
CA ARG A 293 13.04 14.53 15.16
C ARG A 293 13.66 13.31 14.52
N ILE A 294 14.63 12.75 15.23
CA ILE A 294 15.27 11.49 14.90
C ILE A 294 15.05 10.61 16.11
N PHE A 295 14.36 9.49 15.92
CA PHE A 295 14.16 8.49 16.98
C PHE A 295 13.43 9.02 18.22
N SER A 296 12.36 9.80 18.02
CA SER A 296 11.68 10.53 19.10
C SER A 296 11.13 9.66 20.25
N ASN A 297 10.96 8.34 20.06
CA ASN A 297 10.48 7.38 21.08
C ASN A 297 11.54 6.33 21.51
N TRP A 298 12.83 6.54 21.16
CA TRP A 298 13.90 5.53 21.22
C TRP A 298 14.73 5.57 22.53
N PRO A 299 14.09 5.71 23.68
CA PRO A 299 14.38 4.69 24.69
C PRO A 299 13.14 4.13 25.41
N GLU A 300 11.95 4.69 25.20
CA GLU A 300 10.76 4.25 25.95
C GLU A 300 10.19 2.92 25.46
N ARG A 301 10.39 2.59 24.17
CA ARG A 301 9.82 1.39 23.54
C ARG A 301 10.81 0.25 23.32
N ILE A 302 12.12 0.46 23.52
CA ILE A 302 13.16 -0.43 23.01
C ILE A 302 14.22 -0.65 24.07
N ASP A 303 14.49 -1.91 24.43
CA ASP A 303 15.75 -2.26 25.08
C ASP A 303 16.88 -2.11 24.05
N GLY A 304 17.31 -0.86 23.88
CA GLY A 304 18.22 -0.45 22.82
C GLY A 304 19.64 -1.00 22.97
N SER A 305 19.98 -1.67 24.06
CA SER A 305 21.34 -2.14 24.34
C SER A 305 21.89 -3.06 23.23
N HIS A 306 21.06 -3.99 22.72
CA HIS A 306 21.43 -4.91 21.65
C HIS A 306 21.39 -4.27 20.24
N LEU A 307 20.49 -3.30 20.00
CA LEU A 307 20.41 -2.63 18.70
C LEU A 307 21.47 -1.53 18.54
N LEU A 308 21.88 -0.88 19.63
CA LEU A 308 22.93 0.14 19.63
C LEU A 308 24.32 -0.47 19.41
N SER A 309 24.57 -1.70 19.89
CA SER A 309 25.78 -2.44 19.56
C SER A 309 25.81 -2.89 18.10
N ARG A 310 24.64 -3.27 17.56
CA ARG A 310 24.49 -3.72 16.17
C ARG A 310 24.51 -2.58 15.15
N PHE A 311 24.04 -1.39 15.52
CA PHE A 311 23.93 -0.21 14.65
C PHE A 311 24.48 1.06 15.31
N PRO A 312 25.81 1.27 15.30
CA PRO A 312 26.46 2.37 16.04
C PRO A 312 26.06 3.78 15.58
N PHE A 313 25.56 3.94 14.34
CA PHE A 313 25.11 5.23 13.83
C PHE A 313 23.86 5.76 14.57
N LEU A 314 23.07 4.88 15.18
CA LEU A 314 21.92 5.24 16.04
C LEU A 314 22.35 5.97 17.33
N CYS A 315 23.63 5.87 17.73
CA CYS A 315 24.19 6.57 18.89
C CYS A 315 24.79 7.94 18.54
N ARG A 316 25.37 8.10 17.34
CA ARG A 316 26.23 9.26 17.01
C ARG A 316 25.46 10.59 16.83
N ASN A 317 24.15 10.53 16.59
CA ASN A 317 23.32 11.72 16.36
C ASN A 317 22.46 12.10 17.58
N ARG A 318 22.81 11.64 18.78
CA ARG A 318 22.13 12.00 20.05
C ARG A 318 22.76 13.21 20.78
N GLN A 319 23.77 13.87 20.21
CA GLN A 319 24.46 15.01 20.81
C GLN A 319 24.24 16.29 20.02
#